data_AF-A0A6A3CGP6-F1
#
_entry.id   AF-A0A6A3CGP6-F1
#
_cell.length_a   1.000
_cell.length_b   1.000
_cell.length_c   1.000
_cell.angle_alpha   90.00
_cell.angle_beta   90.00
_cell.angle_gamma   90.00
#
_symmetry.space_group_name_H-M   'P 1'
#
loop_
_entity.id
_entity.type
_entity.pdbx_description
1 polymer ?
#
loop_
_entity_poly.entity_id
_entity_poly.type
_entity_poly.pdbx_seq_one_letter_code
_entity_poly.pdbx_strand_id
1 'polypeptide(L)'
;MEGLCGTPENGKVVDGDLQLMRYSSLWFDLRVFYVRVSKFQVDDSTPEFLTLSHTPLEPDTLLEVNGIRNSIYSDEVSILLRRDRVDKRSEEATFVSTDNVKLTGSVKFEVF
;
A
#
# COMPACT_ATOMS: atom_id res chain seq x y z
N MET A 1 -44.62 55.09 -9.69
CA MET A 1 -43.22 54.69 -9.94
C MET A 1 -42.69 54.16 -8.62
N GLU A 2 -42.99 52.92 -8.24
CA GLU A 2 -42.49 51.66 -8.83
C GLU A 2 -40.94 51.65 -8.83
N GLY A 3 -40.23 50.73 -8.17
CA GLY A 3 -40.61 49.36 -7.83
C GLY A 3 -40.08 48.85 -6.49
N LEU A 4 -40.89 47.98 -5.89
CA LEU A 4 -40.47 46.86 -5.07
C LEU A 4 -39.87 45.77 -5.96
N CYS A 5 -38.77 45.14 -5.54
CA CYS A 5 -38.43 43.72 -5.73
C CYS A 5 -37.03 43.52 -5.12
N GLY A 6 -36.71 42.63 -4.18
CA GLY A 6 -37.36 41.49 -3.56
C GLY A 6 -36.20 40.70 -2.96
N THR A 7 -36.17 40.48 -1.65
CA THR A 7 -35.13 39.67 -0.99
C THR A 7 -35.49 38.20 -1.14
N PRO A 8 -34.56 37.31 -1.52
CA PRO A 8 -34.59 35.93 -1.06
C PRO A 8 -33.42 35.74 -0.11
N GLU A 9 -33.73 35.84 1.18
CA GLU A 9 -33.04 35.05 2.18
C GLU A 9 -33.24 33.57 1.79
N ASN A 10 -32.14 32.87 1.51
CA ASN A 10 -31.95 31.51 1.99
C ASN A 10 -30.53 31.07 1.67
N GLY A 11 -29.67 31.24 2.68
CA GLY A 11 -28.55 30.34 2.88
C GLY A 11 -29.08 28.94 3.15
N LYS A 12 -29.52 28.24 2.11
CA LYS A 12 -29.54 26.79 2.14
C LYS A 12 -28.23 26.38 1.49
N VAL A 13 -27.23 26.14 2.34
CA VAL A 13 -26.06 25.33 1.99
C VAL A 13 -26.63 24.09 1.30
N VAL A 14 -26.46 24.01 -0.01
CA VAL A 14 -26.83 22.83 -0.78
C VAL A 14 -25.88 21.75 -0.29
N ASP A 15 -26.41 21.00 0.67
CA ASP A 15 -26.12 19.62 0.94
C ASP A 15 -24.65 19.24 0.69
N GLY A 16 -23.83 19.39 1.74
CA GLY A 16 -22.46 18.88 1.80
C GLY A 16 -22.35 17.36 1.73
N ASP A 17 -23.39 16.69 1.21
CA ASP A 17 -23.49 15.25 0.97
C ASP A 17 -23.08 14.86 -0.46
N LEU A 18 -22.76 15.82 -1.34
CA LEU A 18 -22.17 15.53 -2.64
C LEU A 18 -20.66 15.77 -2.61
N GLN A 19 -19.90 14.68 -2.76
CA GLN A 19 -18.44 14.55 -2.94
C GLN A 19 -17.63 14.16 -1.69
N LEU A 20 -18.21 14.17 -0.49
CA LEU A 20 -17.62 13.45 0.65
C LEU A 20 -18.07 11.97 0.71
N MET A 21 -18.36 11.39 -0.46
CA MET A 21 -17.72 10.12 -0.80
C MET A 21 -16.21 10.41 -0.93
N ARG A 22 -15.51 10.94 0.08
CA ARG A 22 -14.65 10.07 0.92
C ARG A 22 -14.88 8.64 0.48
N TYR A 23 -14.19 8.27 -0.60
CA TYR A 23 -13.46 7.03 -0.62
C TYR A 23 -12.91 6.91 0.81
N SER A 24 -13.65 6.23 1.68
CA SER A 24 -13.01 5.39 2.68
C SER A 24 -12.05 4.61 1.81
N SER A 25 -10.81 5.08 1.74
CA SER A 25 -9.80 4.45 0.91
C SER A 25 -9.88 3.01 1.36
N LEU A 26 -10.33 2.10 0.49
CA LEU A 26 -10.55 0.71 0.89
C LEU A 26 -9.15 0.15 1.04
N TRP A 27 -8.57 0.37 2.22
CA TRP A 27 -7.26 -0.12 2.57
C TRP A 27 -7.34 -1.63 2.53
N PHE A 28 -6.47 -2.23 1.72
CA PHE A 28 -6.26 -3.66 1.76
C PHE A 28 -5.27 -3.97 2.88
N ASP A 29 -5.77 -4.51 3.98
CA ASP A 29 -4.97 -4.93 5.13
C ASP A 29 -4.33 -6.31 4.86
N LEU A 30 -3.02 -6.32 4.68
CA LEU A 30 -2.20 -7.52 4.51
C LEU A 30 -1.40 -7.80 5.79
N ARG A 31 -1.67 -8.96 6.41
CA ARG A 31 -1.00 -9.40 7.65
C ARG A 31 0.20 -10.31 7.44
N VAL A 32 0.28 -10.93 6.27
CA VAL A 32 1.36 -11.85 5.93
C VAL A 32 1.75 -11.59 4.48
N PHE A 33 3.01 -11.20 4.28
CA PHE A 33 3.63 -11.12 2.98
C PHE A 33 4.60 -12.29 2.86
N TYR A 34 4.53 -13.06 1.77
CA TYR A 34 5.55 -14.07 1.49
C TYR A 34 6.03 -14.01 0.05
N VAL A 35 7.31 -14.28 -0.13
CA VAL A 35 7.96 -14.44 -1.44
C VAL A 35 8.58 -15.82 -1.49
N ARG A 36 8.26 -16.56 -2.56
CA ARG A 36 8.80 -17.89 -2.83
C ARG A 36 9.68 -17.80 -4.07
N VAL A 37 10.97 -18.05 -3.90
CA VAL A 37 11.96 -18.08 -4.98
C VAL A 37 12.23 -19.54 -5.31
N SER A 38 12.16 -19.91 -6.59
CA SER A 38 12.36 -21.29 -7.04
C SER A 38 13.33 -21.34 -8.23
N LYS A 39 13.82 -22.54 -8.56
CA LYS A 39 14.77 -22.77 -9.67
C LYS A 39 16.11 -22.08 -9.44
N PHE A 40 16.62 -22.18 -8.22
CA PHE A 40 17.95 -21.68 -7.88
C PHE A 40 18.68 -22.67 -6.97
N GLN A 41 20.00 -22.64 -7.00
CA GLN A 41 20.80 -23.49 -6.14
C GLN A 41 20.68 -23.01 -4.68
N VAL A 42 20.13 -23.87 -3.85
CA VAL A 42 19.99 -23.64 -2.41
C VAL A 42 21.22 -24.16 -1.68
N ASP A 43 21.99 -23.25 -1.10
CA ASP A 43 23.22 -23.52 -0.36
C ASP A 43 23.44 -22.54 0.81
N ASP A 44 24.62 -22.57 1.39
CA ASP A 44 24.99 -21.73 2.54
C ASP A 44 25.11 -20.23 2.17
N SER A 45 25.14 -19.90 0.87
CA SER A 45 25.12 -18.52 0.37
C SER A 45 23.71 -17.96 0.16
N THR A 46 22.68 -18.82 0.24
CA THR A 46 21.29 -18.38 0.12
C THR A 46 21.00 -17.34 1.21
N PRO A 47 20.46 -16.16 0.85
CA PRO A 47 20.33 -15.06 1.79
C PRO A 47 19.36 -15.40 2.93
N GLU A 48 19.61 -14.83 4.11
CA GLU A 48 18.71 -14.98 5.26
C GLU A 48 17.51 -14.03 5.18
N PHE A 49 17.65 -12.93 4.44
CA PHE A 49 16.62 -11.91 4.29
C PHE A 49 16.47 -11.51 2.83
N LEU A 50 15.26 -11.14 2.44
CA LEU A 50 14.98 -10.41 1.21
C LEU A 50 14.39 -9.05 1.54
N THR A 51 14.72 -8.05 0.74
CA THR A 51 14.12 -6.73 0.84
C THR A 51 13.11 -6.57 -0.28
N LEU A 52 11.86 -6.29 0.09
CA LEU A 52 10.80 -5.96 -0.84
C LEU A 52 10.58 -4.45 -0.81
N SER A 53 10.86 -3.78 -1.91
CA SER A 53 10.73 -2.33 -1.98
C SER A 53 9.59 -1.88 -2.88
N HIS A 54 9.03 -0.72 -2.56
CA HIS A 54 7.93 -0.12 -3.30
C HIS A 54 8.29 1.27 -3.81
N THR A 55 8.12 1.45 -5.12
CA THR A 55 8.20 2.75 -5.79
C THR A 55 6.79 3.18 -6.22
N PRO A 56 6.21 4.22 -5.61
CA PRO A 56 4.92 4.75 -6.00
C PRO A 56 4.94 5.26 -7.45
N LEU A 57 4.00 4.78 -8.28
CA LEU A 57 3.87 5.20 -9.68
C LEU A 57 2.63 6.07 -9.92
N GLU A 58 1.61 5.93 -9.07
CA GLU A 58 0.34 6.64 -9.19
C GLU A 58 0.11 7.50 -7.92
N PRO A 59 -0.42 8.74 -8.04
CA PRO A 59 -0.62 9.63 -6.89
C PRO A 59 -1.61 9.11 -5.83
N ASP A 60 -2.49 8.19 -6.19
CA ASP A 60 -3.48 7.55 -5.32
C ASP A 60 -2.99 6.23 -4.70
N THR A 61 -1.78 5.78 -5.07
CA THR A 61 -1.12 4.66 -4.40
C THR A 61 -0.57 5.10 -3.05
N LEU A 62 -1.00 4.41 -2.00
CA LEU A 62 -0.50 4.59 -0.64
C LEU A 62 -0.07 3.24 -0.10
N LEU A 63 1.06 3.22 0.61
CA LEU A 63 1.56 2.05 1.32
C LEU A 63 1.84 2.44 2.76
N GLU A 64 1.28 1.71 3.71
CA GLU A 64 1.56 1.82 5.14
C GLU A 64 2.20 0.53 5.61
N VAL A 65 3.31 0.61 6.32
CA VAL A 65 3.97 -0.54 6.94
C VAL A 65 4.10 -0.26 8.43
N ASN A 66 3.48 -1.08 9.26
CA ASN A 66 3.47 -0.94 10.72
C ASN A 66 3.01 0.46 11.20
N GLY A 67 2.06 1.08 10.49
CA GLY A 67 1.55 2.41 10.82
C GLY A 67 2.35 3.57 10.23
N ILE A 68 3.49 3.31 9.57
CA ILE A 68 4.28 4.33 8.87
C ILE A 68 3.76 4.44 7.44
N ARG A 69 3.12 5.56 7.12
CA ARG A 69 2.56 5.82 5.80
C ARG A 69 3.61 6.41 4.86
N ASN A 70 3.63 5.87 3.66
CA ASN A 70 4.43 6.35 2.55
C ASN A 70 3.52 6.86 1.41
N SER A 71 3.98 7.90 0.74
CA SER A 71 3.34 8.56 -0.38
C SER A 71 4.39 8.87 -1.45
N ILE A 72 3.97 9.36 -2.61
CA ILE A 72 4.87 9.78 -3.71
C ILE A 72 5.99 10.78 -3.33
N TYR A 73 5.93 11.39 -2.14
CA TYR A 73 6.92 12.36 -1.65
C TYR A 73 7.88 11.81 -0.58
N SER A 74 7.74 10.55 -0.18
CA SER A 74 8.61 9.92 0.81
C SER A 74 9.61 8.99 0.15
N ASP A 75 10.76 8.82 0.82
CA ASP A 75 11.79 7.86 0.43
C ASP A 75 11.22 6.43 0.33
N GLU A 76 11.85 5.60 -0.50
CA GLU A 76 11.46 4.21 -0.79
C GLU A 76 11.04 3.41 0.47
N VAL A 77 9.85 2.79 0.44
CA VAL A 77 9.46 1.83 1.49
C VAL A 77 10.13 0.51 1.22
N SER A 78 10.73 -0.07 2.24
CA SER A 78 11.16 -1.46 2.24
C SER A 78 10.43 -2.27 3.32
N ILE A 79 10.10 -3.50 2.96
CA ILE A 79 9.61 -4.54 3.85
C ILE A 79 10.69 -5.62 3.88
N LEU A 80 11.14 -6.00 5.08
CA LEU A 80 12.16 -7.03 5.25
C LEU A 80 11.47 -8.39 5.44
N LEU A 81 11.76 -9.35 4.58
CA LEU A 81 11.25 -10.71 4.69
C LEU A 81 12.35 -11.64 5.19
N ARG A 82 12.09 -12.36 6.28
CA ARG A 82 13.03 -13.36 6.81
C ARG A 82 12.80 -14.70 6.14
N ARG A 83 13.87 -15.43 5.83
CA ARG A 83 13.80 -16.80 5.32
C ARG A 83 13.12 -17.71 6.34
N ASP A 84 12.00 -18.29 5.94
CA ASP A 84 11.18 -19.18 6.76
C ASP A 84 11.45 -20.65 6.42
N ARG A 85 11.43 -20.99 5.13
CA ARG A 85 11.66 -22.36 4.64
C ARG A 85 12.74 -22.39 3.57
N VAL A 86 13.53 -23.46 3.62
CA VAL A 86 14.53 -23.81 2.61
C VAL A 86 14.33 -25.27 2.20
N ASP A 87 14.12 -25.49 0.91
CA ASP A 87 13.93 -26.83 0.34
C ASP A 87 14.97 -27.09 -0.75
N LYS A 88 16.02 -27.83 -0.36
CA LYS A 88 17.11 -28.21 -1.28
C LYS A 88 16.66 -29.19 -2.35
N ARG A 89 15.60 -29.97 -2.11
CA ARG A 89 15.12 -30.96 -3.08
C ARG A 89 14.35 -30.29 -4.21
N SER A 90 13.57 -29.26 -3.89
CA SER A 90 12.80 -28.49 -4.87
C SER A 90 13.46 -27.19 -5.32
N GLU A 91 14.71 -26.94 -4.90
CA GLU A 91 15.50 -25.75 -5.28
C GLU A 91 14.74 -24.44 -4.98
N GLU A 92 14.34 -24.30 -3.72
CA GLU A 92 13.42 -23.26 -3.29
C GLU A 92 13.72 -22.68 -1.90
N ALA A 93 13.41 -21.39 -1.74
CA ALA A 93 13.32 -20.72 -0.46
C ALA A 93 12.07 -19.86 -0.36
N THR A 94 11.49 -19.80 0.83
CA THR A 94 10.35 -18.93 1.16
C THR A 94 10.78 -17.93 2.21
N PHE A 95 10.42 -16.68 1.98
CA PHE A 95 10.70 -15.54 2.85
C PHE A 95 9.37 -14.94 3.28
N VAL A 96 9.25 -14.56 4.55
CA VAL A 96 8.00 -14.11 5.15
C VAL A 96 8.23 -12.84 5.96
N SER A 97 7.29 -11.90 5.85
CA SER A 97 7.08 -10.82 6.82
C SER A 97 5.66 -10.90 7.38
N THR A 98 5.52 -10.56 8.65
CA THR A 98 4.24 -10.40 9.35
C THR A 98 3.97 -8.94 9.71
N ASP A 99 4.66 -8.02 9.04
CA ASP A 99 4.40 -6.59 9.19
C ASP A 99 2.93 -6.30 8.85
N ASN A 100 2.36 -5.32 9.54
CA ASN A 100 1.02 -4.86 9.25
C ASN A 100 1.09 -3.91 8.05
N VAL A 101 0.84 -4.45 6.87
CA VAL A 101 0.90 -3.72 5.61
C VAL A 101 -0.50 -3.32 5.21
N LYS A 102 -0.69 -2.05 4.87
CA LYS A 102 -1.94 -1.58 4.29
C LYS A 102 -1.65 -0.85 3.00
N LEU A 103 -2.48 -1.06 1.99
CA LEU A 103 -2.28 -0.44 0.69
C LEU A 103 -3.59 0.02 0.04
N THR A 104 -3.48 1.03 -0.81
CA THR A 104 -4.55 1.51 -1.69
C THR A 104 -4.04 1.66 -3.11
N GLY A 105 -4.92 1.50 -4.09
CA GLY A 105 -4.55 1.59 -5.50
C GLY A 105 -3.64 0.43 -5.95
N SER A 106 -2.93 0.65 -7.04
CA SER A 106 -2.00 -0.34 -7.60
C SER A 106 -0.63 -0.22 -6.95
N VAL A 107 -0.05 -1.33 -6.51
CA VAL A 107 1.31 -1.38 -5.97
C VAL A 107 2.22 -2.23 -6.84
N LYS A 108 3.45 -1.77 -7.03
CA LYS A 108 4.54 -2.53 -7.64
C LYS A 108 5.61 -2.76 -6.59
N PHE A 109 6.08 -4.00 -6.49
CA PHE A 109 7.17 -4.36 -5.61
C PHE A 109 8.38 -4.85 -6.39
N GLU A 110 9.57 -4.48 -5.93
CA GLU A 110 10.85 -4.98 -6.41
C GLU A 110 11.49 -5.80 -5.28
N VAL A 111 12.19 -6.87 -5.63
CA VAL A 111 12.78 -7.81 -4.67
C VAL A 111 14.29 -7.80 -4.86
N PHE A 112 15.02 -7.55 -3.78
CA PHE A 112 16.48 -7.50 -3.72
C PHE A 112 17.03 -8.50 -2.69
#